data_AF-A0A7R8YP54-F1
#
_entry.id   AF-A0A7R8YP54-F1
#
_cell.length_a   1.000
_cell.length_b   1.000
_cell.length_c   1.000
_cell.angle_alpha   90.00
_cell.angle_beta   90.00
_cell.angle_gamma   90.00
#
_symmetry.space_group_name_H-M   'P 1'
#
loop_
_entity.id
_entity.type
_entity.pdbx_description
1 polymer ?
#
loop_
_entity_poly.entity_id
_entity_poly.type
_entity_poly.pdbx_seq_one_letter_code
_entity_poly.pdbx_strand_id
1 'polypeptide(L)'
;MARVRPELYEDLLHDNAGAHTVTVAQQFLTKKGVTQLSHSPYSPDLGPTDYFAFPRLKFVMMGIHATIEDTQKSVTAKLEAFPASEFNKAMNKLQYCANERICVNGDYFE
;
A
#
# COMPACT_ATOMS: atom_id res chain seq x y z
N MET A 1 4.84 1.41 -27.87
CA MET A 1 3.38 1.21 -27.75
C MET A 1 3.00 1.42 -26.30
N ALA A 2 2.23 2.47 -26.01
CA ALA A 2 1.72 2.69 -24.66
C ALA A 2 0.70 1.58 -24.34
N ARG A 3 0.90 0.87 -23.23
CA ARG A 3 -0.07 -0.08 -22.71
C ARG A 3 -1.28 0.72 -22.23
N VAL A 4 -2.28 0.87 -23.09
CA VAL A 4 -3.58 1.41 -22.69
C VAL A 4 -4.19 0.41 -21.72
N ARG A 5 -4.22 0.77 -20.43
CA ARG A 5 -4.91 -0.02 -19.41
C ARG A 5 -6.42 0.20 -19.63
N PRO A 6 -7.23 -0.87 -19.74
CA PRO A 6 -8.68 -0.73 -19.82
C PRO A 6 -9.20 -0.05 -18.55
N GLU A 7 -10.36 0.57 -18.66
CA GLU A 7 -11.16 1.30 -17.65
C GLU A 7 -11.34 0.49 -16.34
N LEU A 8 -10.26 0.25 -15.60
CA LEU A 8 -10.30 -0.24 -14.24
C LEU A 8 -10.57 0.99 -13.39
N TYR A 9 -11.71 0.98 -12.70
CA TYR A 9 -11.90 1.82 -11.54
C TYR A 9 -10.74 1.50 -10.58
N GLU A 10 -9.72 2.36 -10.58
CA GLU A 10 -8.57 2.19 -9.71
C GLU A 10 -9.03 2.63 -8.33
N ASP A 11 -9.41 1.66 -7.50
CA ASP A 11 -9.63 1.88 -6.08
C ASP A 11 -8.27 2.13 -5.40
N LEU A 12 -8.17 3.22 -4.66
CA LEU A 12 -6.94 3.62 -3.98
C LEU A 12 -7.08 3.47 -2.47
N LEU A 13 -6.18 2.68 -1.88
CA LEU A 13 -6.03 2.55 -0.43
C LEU A 13 -4.76 3.25 0.03
N HIS A 14 -4.91 4.29 0.85
CA HIS A 14 -3.81 4.99 1.52
C HIS A 14 -4.25 5.49 2.90
N ASP A 15 -3.30 5.89 3.74
CA ASP A 15 -3.56 6.43 5.07
C ASP A 15 -4.10 7.88 5.04
N ASN A 16 -4.64 8.35 6.15
CA ASN A 16 -5.20 9.70 6.26
C ASN A 16 -4.14 10.77 6.58
N ALA A 17 -2.89 10.60 6.10
CA ALA A 17 -1.86 11.62 6.28
C ALA A 17 -2.32 12.96 5.67
N GLY A 18 -1.98 14.09 6.30
CA GLY A 18 -2.47 15.41 5.88
C GLY A 18 -2.16 15.77 4.42
N ALA A 19 -1.04 15.28 3.89
CA ALA A 19 -0.68 15.45 2.48
C ALA A 19 -1.63 14.70 1.52
N HIS A 20 -2.26 13.62 1.97
CA HIS A 20 -3.20 12.84 1.17
C HIS A 20 -4.64 13.37 1.27
N THR A 21 -4.99 14.05 2.37
CA THR A 21 -6.34 14.60 2.59
C THR A 21 -6.50 16.05 2.14
N VAL A 22 -5.42 16.71 1.71
CA VAL A 22 -5.46 18.09 1.22
C VAL A 22 -6.34 18.23 -0.02
N THR A 23 -7.05 19.35 -0.15
CA THR A 23 -8.01 19.61 -1.23
C THR A 23 -7.42 19.39 -2.63
N VAL A 24 -6.15 19.76 -2.84
CA VAL A 24 -5.49 19.60 -4.13
C VAL A 24 -5.34 18.11 -4.51
N ALA A 25 -5.01 17.25 -3.55
CA ALA A 25 -4.92 15.80 -3.78
C ALA A 25 -6.31 15.21 -4.09
N GLN A 26 -7.33 15.58 -3.30
CA GLN A 26 -8.71 15.12 -3.48
C GLN A 26 -9.32 15.54 -4.83
N GLN A 27 -9.04 16.78 -5.27
CA GLN A 27 -9.44 17.26 -6.59
C GLN A 27 -8.74 16.48 -7.71
N PHE A 28 -7.46 16.12 -7.52
CA PHE A 28 -6.73 15.31 -8.49
C PHE A 28 -7.33 13.90 -8.62
N LEU A 29 -7.62 13.22 -7.50
CA LEU A 29 -8.24 11.89 -7.49
C LEU A 29 -9.60 11.92 -8.18
N THR A 30 -10.45 12.89 -7.83
CA THR A 30 -11.76 13.11 -8.47
C THR A 30 -11.63 13.30 -9.98
N LYS A 31 -10.71 14.17 -10.42
CA LYS A 31 -10.48 14.43 -11.85
C LYS A 31 -9.98 13.20 -12.61
N LYS A 32 -9.30 12.27 -11.92
CA LYS A 32 -8.80 11.01 -12.47
C LYS A 32 -9.81 9.86 -12.40
N GLY A 33 -10.96 10.06 -11.74
CA GLY A 33 -11.94 8.99 -11.54
C GLY A 33 -11.44 7.88 -10.61
N VAL A 34 -10.49 8.19 -9.73
CA VAL A 34 -9.93 7.25 -8.74
C VAL A 34 -10.81 7.28 -7.50
N THR A 35 -11.36 6.13 -7.11
CA THR A 35 -12.16 6.00 -5.89
C THR A 35 -11.23 5.76 -4.72
N GLN A 36 -11.26 6.65 -3.73
CA GLN A 36 -10.51 6.43 -2.50
C GLN A 36 -11.29 5.50 -1.56
N LEU A 37 -10.65 4.42 -1.12
CA LEU A 37 -11.19 3.54 -0.09
C LEU A 37 -11.00 4.18 1.29
N SER A 38 -12.02 4.06 2.14
CA SER A 38 -11.95 4.56 3.52
C SER A 38 -10.90 3.78 4.31
N HIS A 39 -9.99 4.50 4.96
CA HIS A 39 -8.99 3.93 5.86
C HIS A 39 -9.23 4.47 7.27
N SER A 40 -9.33 3.58 8.25
CA SER A 40 -9.48 3.99 9.64
C SER A 40 -8.15 4.56 10.17
N PRO A 41 -8.15 5.57 11.05
CA PRO A 41 -6.92 6.07 11.68
C PRO A 41 -6.13 4.95 12.38
N TYR A 42 -4.80 5.06 12.40
CA TYR A 42 -3.90 4.17 13.15
C TYR A 42 -4.06 2.67 12.84
N SER A 43 -4.28 2.33 11.57
CA SER A 43 -4.70 0.98 11.15
C SER A 43 -3.67 0.28 10.26
N PRO A 44 -2.44 0.01 10.75
CA PRO A 44 -1.37 -0.58 9.95
C PRO A 44 -1.71 -2.01 9.49
N ASP A 45 -2.60 -2.71 10.19
CA ASP A 45 -3.16 -4.01 9.80
C ASP A 45 -3.99 -3.93 8.51
N LEU A 46 -4.53 -2.74 8.18
CA LEU A 46 -5.24 -2.45 6.94
C LEU A 46 -4.34 -1.82 5.85
N GLY A 47 -3.03 -1.74 6.08
CA GLY A 47 -2.05 -1.24 5.12
C GLY A 47 -1.18 -2.35 4.57
N PRO A 48 -1.43 -2.88 3.34
CA PRO A 48 -0.55 -3.88 2.73
C PRO A 48 0.90 -3.42 2.65
N THR A 49 1.13 -2.11 2.50
CA THR A 49 2.47 -1.54 2.53
C THR A 49 3.16 -1.74 3.89
N ASP A 50 2.42 -1.55 4.99
CA ASP A 50 2.93 -1.61 6.36
C ASP A 50 3.21 -3.04 6.83
N TYR A 51 2.30 -3.98 6.58
CA TYR A 51 2.48 -5.37 7.05
C TYR A 51 3.22 -6.28 6.06
N PHE A 52 3.29 -5.93 4.77
CA PHE A 52 3.90 -6.80 3.76
C PHE A 52 5.14 -6.19 3.09
N ALA A 53 5.05 -5.00 2.50
CA ALA A 53 6.14 -4.45 1.70
C ALA A 53 7.30 -3.92 2.55
N PHE A 54 7.03 -2.97 3.47
CA PHE A 54 8.06 -2.32 4.28
C PHE A 54 8.90 -3.30 5.13
N PRO A 55 8.32 -4.32 5.80
CA PRO A 55 9.12 -5.29 6.55
C PRO A 55 10.12 -6.04 5.66
N ARG A 56 9.74 -6.36 4.42
CA ARG A 56 10.59 -7.09 3.46
C ARG A 56 11.67 -6.19 2.85
N LEU A 57 11.40 -4.90 2.68
CA LEU A 57 12.36 -3.92 2.19
C LEU A 57 13.36 -3.50 3.26
N LYS A 58 12.92 -3.41 4.52
CA LYS A 58 13.77 -3.03 5.66
C LYS A 58 15.05 -3.87 5.72
N PHE A 59 14.97 -5.16 5.45
CA PHE A 59 16.14 -6.05 5.44
C PHE A 59 17.19 -5.68 4.39
N VAL A 60 16.76 -5.20 3.22
CA VAL A 60 17.66 -4.79 2.14
C VAL A 60 18.33 -3.46 2.44
N MET A 61 17.73 -2.65 3.33
CA MET A 61 18.21 -1.34 3.72
C MET A 61 18.95 -1.34 5.07
N MET A 62 18.96 -2.48 5.79
CA MET A 62 19.48 -2.55 7.15
C MET A 62 21.02 -2.57 7.16
N GLY A 63 21.64 -1.62 7.84
CA GLY A 63 23.09 -1.59 8.07
C GLY A 63 23.94 -1.16 6.86
N ILE A 64 23.31 -0.70 5.77
CA ILE A 64 24.02 -0.23 4.58
C ILE A 64 24.00 1.30 4.56
N HIS A 65 25.18 1.93 4.67
CA HIS A 65 25.36 3.34 4.30
C HIS A 65 25.54 3.43 2.78
N ALA A 66 24.47 3.10 2.06
CA ALA A 66 24.43 3.10 0.60
C ALA A 66 24.20 4.51 0.06
N THR A 67 24.65 4.76 -1.17
CA THR A 67 24.21 5.93 -1.92
C THR A 67 22.72 5.83 -2.25
N ILE A 68 22.11 6.93 -2.68
CA ILE A 68 20.72 6.94 -3.16
C ILE A 68 20.56 5.96 -4.32
N GLU A 69 21.51 5.93 -5.25
CA GLU A 69 21.48 5.06 -6.44
C GLU A 69 21.53 3.58 -6.04
N ASP A 70 22.43 3.19 -5.14
CA ASP A 70 22.54 1.82 -4.65
C ASP A 70 21.27 1.39 -3.91
N THR A 71 20.67 2.30 -3.14
CA THR A 71 19.42 2.06 -2.42
C THR A 71 18.28 1.83 -3.40
N GLN A 72 18.12 2.70 -4.40
CA GLN A 72 17.10 2.58 -5.43
C GLN A 72 17.25 1.26 -6.20
N LYS A 73 18.46 0.90 -6.61
CA LYS A 73 18.74 -0.35 -7.31
C LYS A 73 18.37 -1.57 -6.46
N SER A 74 18.75 -1.57 -5.19
CA SER A 74 18.52 -2.70 -4.29
C SER A 74 17.04 -2.86 -3.93
N VAL A 75 16.34 -1.76 -3.65
CA VAL A 75 14.89 -1.75 -3.40
C VAL A 75 14.12 -2.19 -4.64
N THR A 76 14.48 -1.69 -5.82
CA THR A 76 13.82 -2.05 -7.09
C THR A 76 13.97 -3.54 -7.38
N ALA A 77 15.20 -4.07 -7.31
CA ALA A 77 15.44 -5.49 -7.51
C ALA A 77 14.66 -6.36 -6.49
N LYS A 78 14.53 -5.90 -5.24
CA LYS A 78 13.75 -6.62 -4.23
C LYS A 78 12.25 -6.63 -4.54
N LEU A 79 11.70 -5.49 -4.97
CA LEU A 79 10.29 -5.36 -5.36
C LEU A 79 9.96 -6.21 -6.59
N GLU A 80 10.81 -6.19 -7.60
CA GLU A 80 10.64 -7.00 -8.82
C GLU A 80 10.71 -8.51 -8.54
N ALA A 81 11.46 -8.91 -7.51
CA ALA A 81 11.56 -10.29 -7.07
C ALA A 81 10.35 -10.76 -6.23
N PHE A 82 9.37 -9.90 -5.92
CA PHE A 82 8.19 -10.33 -5.17
C PHE A 82 7.35 -11.30 -6.01
N PRO A 83 7.11 -12.54 -5.54
CA PRO A 83 6.23 -13.45 -6.24
C PRO A 83 4.80 -12.88 -6.28
N ALA A 84 4.14 -12.96 -7.43
CA ALA A 84 2.74 -12.57 -7.55
C ALA A 84 1.83 -13.32 -6.55
N SER A 85 2.17 -14.57 -6.24
CA SER A 85 1.47 -15.36 -5.22
C SER A 85 1.56 -14.76 -3.82
N GLU A 86 2.72 -14.21 -3.44
CA GLU A 86 2.92 -13.56 -2.15
C GLU A 86 2.18 -12.22 -2.08
N PHE A 87 2.18 -11.46 -3.18
CA PHE A 87 1.39 -10.25 -3.29
C PHE A 87 -0.12 -10.54 -3.17
N ASN A 88 -0.62 -11.57 -3.87
CA ASN A 88 -2.03 -11.98 -3.79
C ASN A 88 -2.40 -12.43 -2.37
N LYS A 89 -1.53 -13.16 -1.68
CA LYS A 89 -1.74 -13.50 -0.26
C LYS A 89 -1.84 -12.25 0.61
N ALA A 90 -1.00 -11.25 0.39
CA ALA A 90 -1.07 -9.98 1.11
C ALA A 90 -2.40 -9.27 0.86
N MET A 91 -2.90 -9.25 -0.38
CA MET A 91 -4.21 -8.67 -0.70
C MET A 91 -5.37 -9.46 -0.10
N ASN A 92 -5.30 -10.79 -0.08
CA ASN A 92 -6.32 -11.61 0.61
C ASN A 92 -6.31 -11.37 2.13
N LYS A 93 -5.12 -11.15 2.72
CA LYS A 93 -5.01 -10.78 4.14
C LYS A 93 -5.70 -9.45 4.44
N LEU A 94 -5.63 -8.46 3.54
CA LEU A 94 -6.36 -7.20 3.71
C LEU A 94 -7.87 -7.44 3.87
N GLN A 95 -8.44 -8.31 3.03
CA GLN A 95 -9.86 -8.66 3.13
C GLN A 95 -10.19 -9.34 4.47
N TYR A 96 -9.34 -10.27 4.91
CA TYR A 96 -9.47 -10.89 6.23
C TYR A 96 -9.43 -9.85 7.35
N CYS A 97 -8.42 -8.98 7.39
CA CYS A 97 -8.28 -7.97 8.42
C CYS A 97 -9.44 -6.97 8.44
N ALA A 98 -9.97 -6.60 7.27
CA ALA A 98 -11.15 -5.75 7.17
C ALA A 98 -12.40 -6.42 7.78
N ASN A 99 -12.60 -7.72 7.53
CA ASN A 99 -13.72 -8.47 8.09
C ASN A 99 -13.60 -8.62 9.61
N GLU A 100 -12.41 -8.97 10.11
CA GLU A 100 -12.17 -9.11 11.55
C GLU A 100 -12.46 -7.79 12.28
N ARG A 101 -12.03 -6.65 11.74
CA ARG A 101 -12.37 -5.32 12.28
C ARG A 101 -13.86 -5.06 12.39
N ILE A 102 -14.64 -5.50 11.42
CA ILE A 102 -16.10 -5.39 11.48
C ILE A 102 -16.62 -6.24 12.64
N CYS A 103 -16.11 -7.46 12.80
CA CYS A 103 -16.50 -8.37 13.88
C CYS A 103 -16.14 -7.86 15.28
N VAL A 104 -15.00 -7.16 15.44
CA VAL A 104 -14.57 -6.57 16.71
C VAL A 104 -14.99 -5.11 16.88
N ASN A 105 -15.94 -4.62 16.09
CA ASN A 105 -16.49 -3.26 16.18
C ASN A 105 -15.42 -2.14 16.11
N GLY A 106 -14.37 -2.36 15.32
CA GLY A 106 -13.29 -1.41 15.10
C GLY A 106 -12.12 -1.45 16.09
N ASP A 107 -12.14 -2.36 17.07
CA ASP A 107 -11.01 -2.58 17.98
C ASP A 107 -9.82 -3.27 17.28
N TYR A 108 -8.64 -3.19 17.89
CA TYR A 108 -7.47 -3.94 17.44
C TYR A 108 -7.61 -5.43 17.78
N PHE A 109 -7.12 -6.30 16.90
CA PHE A 109 -7.11 -7.75 17.07
C PHE A 109 -5.72 -8.32 16.73
N GLU A 110 -5.39 -9.48 17.28
CA GLU A 110 -4.12 -10.21 17.05
C GLU A 110 -4.24 -11.23 15.91
#